data_AF-A0A2M7EC15-F1
#
_entry.id   AF-A0A2M7EC15-F1
#
_cell.length_a   1.000
_cell.length_b   1.000
_cell.length_c   1.000
_cell.angle_alpha   90.00
_cell.angle_beta   90.00
_cell.angle_gamma   90.00
#
_symmetry.space_group_name_H-M   'P 1'
#
loop_
_entity.id
_entity.type
_entity.pdbx_description
1 polymer ?
#
loop_
_entity_poly.entity_id
_entity_poly.type
_entity_poly.pdbx_seq_one_letter_code
_entity_poly.pdbx_strand_id
1 'polypeptide(L)'
;MQVFEFHFNPKLKPDLIFDSFCYEPENIYERRVGSLYMAGVLKNVLPQNLRFLDNLAKVVKERYYTPTLHSPEKSLKESLQRTNDFLERIAK
;
A
#
# COMPACT_ATOMS: atom_id res chain seq x y z
N MET A 1 33.16 -19.55 4.47
CA MET A 1 32.57 -18.29 3.98
C MET A 1 31.57 -17.84 5.03
N GLN A 2 31.88 -16.80 5.80
CA GLN A 2 30.94 -16.22 6.78
C GLN A 2 30.03 -15.26 6.02
N VAL A 3 28.76 -15.61 5.89
CA VAL A 3 27.76 -14.71 5.29
C VAL A 3 27.39 -13.70 6.38
N PHE A 4 27.85 -12.46 6.21
CA PHE A 4 27.38 -11.35 7.03
C PHE A 4 26.01 -10.94 6.50
N GLU A 5 24.93 -11.32 7.19
CA GLU A 5 23.65 -10.64 7.02
C GLU A 5 23.84 -9.19 7.46
N PHE A 6 23.78 -8.26 6.50
CA PHE A 6 23.68 -6.85 6.81
C PHE A 6 22.35 -6.61 7.54
N HIS A 7 22.38 -6.55 8.87
CA HIS A 7 21.27 -6.06 9.67
C HIS A 7 21.12 -4.54 9.43
N PHE A 8 20.49 -4.16 8.31
CA PHE A 8 19.93 -2.83 8.15
C PHE A 8 18.86 -2.67 9.26
N ASN A 9 19.09 -1.76 10.21
CA ASN A 9 18.33 -1.50 11.45
C ASN A 9 18.62 -2.41 12.66
N PRO A 10 19.66 -2.13 13.47
CA PRO A 10 19.92 -2.79 14.76
C PRO A 10 18.85 -2.54 15.85
N LYS A 11 17.81 -1.74 15.57
CA LYS A 11 16.65 -1.48 16.44
C LYS A 11 15.34 -1.99 15.83
N LEU A 12 15.39 -3.14 15.15
CA LEU A 12 14.22 -3.80 14.58
C LEU A 12 13.18 -4.00 15.69
N LYS A 13 12.06 -3.28 15.56
CA LYS A 13 10.85 -3.50 16.36
C LYS A 13 10.12 -4.67 15.71
N PRO A 14 10.14 -5.89 16.28
CA PRO A 14 9.60 -7.07 15.62
C PRO A 14 8.08 -6.99 15.42
N ASP A 15 7.42 -6.09 16.16
CA ASP A 15 6.00 -5.76 16.06
C ASP A 15 5.69 -4.69 15.00
N LEU A 16 6.67 -4.27 14.21
CA LEU A 16 6.54 -3.22 13.20
C LEU A 16 6.88 -3.73 11.80
N ILE A 17 5.95 -3.58 10.88
CA ILE A 17 6.19 -3.74 9.44
C ILE A 17 6.21 -2.36 8.81
N PHE A 18 7.22 -2.12 7.99
CA PHE A 18 7.31 -0.96 7.10
C PHE A 18 7.44 -1.46 5.67
N ASP A 19 6.68 -0.88 4.77
CA ASP A 19 6.79 -1.20 3.34
C ASP A 19 6.47 0.00 2.46
N SER A 20 6.95 -0.04 1.22
CA SER A 20 6.71 0.95 0.18
C SER A 20 6.14 0.29 -1.06
N PHE A 21 5.11 0.89 -1.64
CA PHE A 21 4.42 0.39 -2.80
C PHE A 21 4.52 1.41 -3.94
N CYS A 22 5.12 0.99 -5.05
CA CYS A 22 5.31 1.81 -6.23
C CYS A 22 4.57 1.16 -7.40
N TYR A 23 3.55 1.83 -7.91
CA TYR A 23 2.79 1.37 -9.07
C TYR A 23 2.97 2.35 -10.22
N GLU A 24 3.52 1.84 -11.31
CA GLU A 24 3.64 2.56 -12.56
C GLU A 24 2.44 2.22 -13.47
N PRO A 25 1.95 3.18 -14.27
CA PRO A 25 0.81 2.96 -15.15
C PRO A 25 1.14 1.98 -16.28
N GLU A 26 0.31 0.95 -16.46
CA GLU A 26 0.53 -0.15 -17.41
C GLU A 26 -0.12 0.12 -18.77
N ASN A 27 -1.17 0.96 -18.83
CA ASN A 27 -1.93 1.24 -20.06
C ASN A 27 -2.20 2.75 -20.28
N ILE A 28 -2.71 3.09 -21.47
CA ILE A 28 -2.98 4.50 -21.88
C ILE A 28 -3.96 5.23 -20.96
N TYR A 29 -4.83 4.49 -20.28
CA TYR A 29 -5.83 5.06 -19.39
C TYR A 29 -5.22 5.37 -18.02
N GLU A 30 -4.44 4.44 -17.47
CA GLU A 30 -3.69 4.65 -16.23
C GLU A 30 -2.66 5.78 -16.36
N ARG A 31 -2.04 5.93 -17.54
CA ARG A 31 -1.13 7.04 -17.83
C ARG A 31 -1.76 8.43 -17.66
N ARG A 32 -3.09 8.54 -17.76
CA ARG A 32 -3.80 9.81 -17.52
C ARG A 32 -3.87 10.17 -16.04
N VAL A 33 -3.90 9.17 -15.17
CA VAL A 33 -3.97 9.33 -13.71
C VAL A 33 -2.56 9.39 -13.11
N GLY A 34 -1.58 8.73 -13.72
CA GLY A 34 -0.17 8.78 -13.34
C GLY A 34 0.25 7.66 -12.40
N SER A 35 1.48 7.75 -11.89
CA SER A 35 2.07 6.74 -11.01
C SER A 35 1.57 6.92 -9.56
N LEU A 36 1.37 5.80 -8.86
CA LEU A 36 0.92 5.77 -7.47
C LEU A 36 2.05 5.28 -6.56
N TYR A 37 2.49 6.15 -5.65
CA TYR A 37 3.51 5.84 -4.64
C TYR A 37 2.90 5.91 -3.25
N MET A 38 3.17 4.90 -2.43
CA MET A 38 2.66 4.81 -1.07
C MET A 38 3.74 4.26 -0.13
N ALA A 39 3.70 4.71 1.12
CA ALA A 39 4.49 4.14 2.20
C ALA A 39 3.54 3.77 3.35
N GLY A 40 3.74 2.60 3.94
CA GLY A 40 2.89 2.06 4.99
C GLY A 40 3.69 1.65 6.22
N VAL A 41 3.10 1.88 7.40
CA VAL A 41 3.59 1.37 8.68
C VAL A 41 2.46 0.62 9.36
N LEU A 42 2.71 -0.64 9.73
CA LEU A 42 1.84 -1.41 10.59
C LEU A 42 2.54 -1.64 11.93
N LYS A 43 1.86 -1.32 13.03
CA LYS A 43 2.33 -1.52 14.41
C LYS A 43 1.56 -2.65 15.06
N ASN A 44 2.13 -3.27 16.10
CA ASN A 44 1.52 -4.39 16.84
C ASN A 44 1.16 -5.57 15.91
N VAL A 45 2.08 -5.93 15.03
CA VAL A 45 1.86 -6.97 14.02
C VAL A 45 1.61 -8.33 14.67
N LEU A 46 0.54 -8.99 14.24
CA LEU A 46 0.26 -10.39 14.54
C LEU A 46 0.60 -11.26 13.32
N PRO A 47 0.94 -12.55 13.48
CA PRO A 47 1.28 -13.44 12.35
C PRO A 47 0.22 -13.49 11.25
N GLN A 48 -1.06 -13.33 11.62
CA GLN A 48 -2.18 -13.28 10.67
C GLN A 48 -2.23 -12.00 9.81
N ASN A 49 -1.55 -10.93 10.24
CA ASN A 49 -1.60 -9.60 9.62
C ASN A 49 -0.36 -9.29 8.76
N LEU A 50 0.52 -10.26 8.51
CA LEU A 50 1.76 -10.04 7.76
C LEU A 50 1.51 -9.48 6.35
N ARG A 51 0.41 -9.86 5.70
CA ARG A 51 0.04 -9.41 4.34
C ARG A 51 -0.94 -8.24 4.34
N PHE A 52 -1.17 -7.62 5.49
CA PHE A 52 -2.19 -6.58 5.62
C PHE A 52 -1.87 -5.35 4.77
N LEU A 53 -0.62 -4.85 4.83
CA LEU A 53 -0.19 -3.71 4.02
C LEU A 53 -0.26 -4.03 2.51
N ASP A 54 0.13 -5.23 2.09
CA ASP A 54 -0.01 -5.69 0.70
C ASP A 54 -1.46 -5.62 0.22
N ASN A 55 -2.39 -6.16 1.02
CA ASN A 55 -3.80 -6.19 0.69
C ASN A 55 -4.39 -4.78 0.63
N LEU A 56 -4.00 -3.91 1.56
CA LEU A 56 -4.43 -2.53 1.60
C LEU A 56 -3.91 -1.74 0.39
N ALA A 57 -2.63 -1.89 0.05
CA ALA A 57 -2.03 -1.27 -1.12
C ALA A 57 -2.72 -1.70 -2.44
N LYS A 58 -3.10 -2.98 -2.56
CA LYS A 58 -3.88 -3.48 -3.69
C LYS A 58 -5.25 -2.82 -3.80
N VAL A 59 -5.99 -2.70 -2.68
CA VAL A 59 -7.29 -2.01 -2.67
C VAL A 59 -7.15 -0.55 -3.13
N VAL A 60 -6.11 0.15 -2.67
CA VAL A 60 -5.83 1.53 -3.12
C VAL A 60 -5.51 1.55 -4.62
N LYS A 61 -4.58 0.69 -5.09
CA LYS A 61 -4.20 0.58 -6.51
C LYS A 61 -5.42 0.37 -7.40
N GLU A 62 -6.21 -0.66 -7.09
CA GLU A 62 -7.40 -1.04 -7.87
C GLU A 62 -8.35 0.14 -8.01
N ARG A 63 -8.67 0.82 -6.89
CA ARG A 63 -9.60 1.94 -6.94
C ARG A 63 -9.01 3.19 -7.60
N TYR A 64 -7.72 3.45 -7.44
CA TYR A 64 -7.04 4.60 -8.04
C TYR A 64 -7.05 4.54 -9.57
N TYR A 65 -6.81 3.36 -10.15
CA TYR A 65 -6.77 3.16 -11.60
C TYR A 65 -8.11 2.80 -12.24
N THR A 66 -9.14 2.48 -11.46
CA THR A 66 -10.49 2.16 -11.97
C THR A 66 -11.13 3.32 -12.77
N PRO A 67 -11.24 4.56 -12.23
CA PRO A 67 -11.82 5.67 -12.97
C PRO A 67 -10.77 6.34 -13.87
N THR A 68 -10.76 5.94 -15.14
CA THR A 68 -9.77 6.38 -16.14
C THR A 68 -9.94 7.82 -16.66
N LEU A 69 -11.01 8.50 -16.24
CA LEU A 69 -11.37 9.86 -16.65
C LEU A 69 -11.26 10.88 -15.49
N HIS A 70 -10.86 10.45 -14.30
CA HIS A 70 -10.72 11.33 -13.15
C HIS A 70 -9.34 12.00 -13.13
N SER A 71 -9.24 13.17 -12.49
CA SER A 71 -7.95 13.73 -12.16
C SER A 71 -7.24 12.86 -11.12
N PRO A 72 -5.90 12.86 -11.05
CA PRO A 72 -5.14 12.10 -10.07
C PRO A 72 -5.61 12.34 -8.63
N GLU A 73 -5.92 13.59 -8.28
CA GLU A 73 -6.39 13.99 -6.94
C GLU A 73 -7.77 13.41 -6.63
N LYS A 74 -8.67 13.41 -7.61
CA LYS A 74 -10.01 12.82 -7.46
C LYS A 74 -9.93 11.31 -7.32
N SER A 75 -9.12 10.65 -8.15
CA SER A 75 -8.87 9.20 -8.06
C SER A 75 -8.28 8.82 -6.71
N LEU A 76 -7.29 9.58 -6.21
CA LEU A 76 -6.69 9.36 -4.90
C LEU A 76 -7.69 9.54 -3.76
N LYS A 77 -8.50 10.61 -3.82
CA LYS A 77 -9.53 10.85 -2.80
C LYS A 77 -10.53 9.69 -2.72
N GLU A 78 -11.03 9.24 -3.86
CA GLU A 78 -11.98 8.12 -3.91
C GLU A 78 -11.33 6.79 -3.51
N SER A 79 -10.07 6.55 -3.85
CA SER A 79 -9.35 5.35 -3.41
C SER A 79 -9.19 5.32 -1.90
N LEU A 80 -8.82 6.45 -1.27
CA LEU A 80 -8.71 6.55 0.18
C LEU A 80 -10.06 6.37 0.90
N GLN A 81 -11.15 6.93 0.34
CA GLN A 81 -12.50 6.68 0.85
C GLN A 81 -12.84 5.18 0.81
N ARG A 82 -12.53 4.51 -0.30
CA ARG A 82 -12.77 3.06 -0.40
C ARG A 82 -11.90 2.25 0.55
N THR A 83 -10.67 2.68 0.77
CA THR A 83 -9.78 2.06 1.77
C THR A 83 -10.36 2.18 3.18
N ASN A 84 -11.00 3.31 3.52
CA ASN A 84 -11.69 3.45 4.80
C ASN A 84 -12.83 2.43 4.94
N ASP A 85 -13.65 2.23 3.91
CA ASP A 85 -14.70 1.18 3.92
C ASP A 85 -14.11 -0.22 4.16
N PHE A 86 -12.97 -0.52 3.52
CA PHE A 86 -12.26 -1.79 3.67
C PHE A 86 -11.77 -1.98 5.09
N LEU A 87 -11.16 -0.93 5.68
CA LEU A 87 -10.69 -0.94 7.06
C LEU A 87 -11.85 -1.12 8.06
N GLU A 88 -12.98 -0.46 7.83
CA GLU A 88 -14.16 -0.57 8.70
C GLU A 88 -14.69 -2.02 8.75
N ARG A 89 -14.65 -2.74 7.63
CA ARG A 89 -15.07 -4.15 7.56
C ARG A 89 -14.16 -5.11 8.31
N ILE A 90 -12.90 -4.74 8.49
CA ILE A 90 -11.90 -5.56 9.21
C ILE A 90 -11.97 -5.28 10.72
N ALA A 91 -12.35 -4.06 11.10
CA ALA A 91 -12.50 -3.66 12.50
C ALA A 91 -13.81 -4.17 13.14
N LYS A 92 -14.81 -4.54 12.33
CA LYS A 92 -16.07 -5.17 12.77
C LYS A 92 -15.91 -6.67 12.90
#